data_AF-A0A353LJS3-F1
#
_entry.id   AF-A0A353LJS3-F1
#
_cell.length_a   1.000
_cell.length_b   1.000
_cell.length_c   1.000
_cell.angle_alpha   90.00
_cell.angle_beta   90.00
_cell.angle_gamma   90.00
#
_symmetry.space_group_name_H-M   'P 1'
#
loop_
_entity.id
_entity.type
_entity.pdbx_description
1 polymer ?
#
loop_
_entity_poly.entity_id
_entity_poly.type
_entity_poly.pdbx_seq_one_letter_code
_entity_poly.pdbx_strand_id
1 'polypeptide(L)'
;LLAEYDLDQATIIDKVYRQPFPSRFLATLAPFLWKHIEEQSIRRIVERSFSDFFERNVMQYNYQKNKVNFVGSIAWYFSGVLRKVAEEKKIKIGKIEQSPMEGLIKFYS
;
A
#
# COMPACT_ATOMS: atom_id res chain seq x y z
N LEU A 1 -1.64 -18.23 -13.12
CA LEU A 1 -1.67 -16.79 -12.79
C LEU A 1 -3.02 -16.14 -13.09
N LEU A 2 -3.39 -15.77 -14.33
CA LEU A 2 -4.70 -15.12 -14.58
C LEU A 2 -5.91 -16.03 -14.27
N ALA A 3 -5.81 -17.32 -14.59
CA ALA A 3 -6.83 -18.32 -14.25
C ALA A 3 -6.99 -18.55 -12.73
N GLU A 4 -5.97 -18.24 -11.91
CA GLU A 4 -6.09 -18.31 -10.44
C GLU A 4 -6.98 -17.19 -9.88
N TYR A 5 -7.22 -16.14 -10.65
CA TYR A 5 -8.07 -15.01 -10.29
C TYR A 5 -9.37 -14.96 -11.10
N ASP A 6 -9.60 -15.96 -11.97
CA ASP A 6 -10.73 -16.01 -12.92
C ASP A 6 -10.87 -14.70 -13.73
N LEU A 7 -9.73 -14.22 -14.24
CA LEU A 7 -9.63 -12.98 -15.02
C LEU A 7 -9.13 -13.27 -16.43
N ASP A 8 -9.76 -12.64 -17.40
CA ASP A 8 -9.20 -12.44 -18.74
C ASP A 8 -9.12 -10.93 -19.07
N GLN A 9 -8.51 -10.61 -20.20
CA GLN A 9 -8.31 -9.21 -20.61
C GLN A 9 -9.64 -8.45 -20.78
N ALA A 10 -10.67 -9.11 -21.32
CA ALA A 10 -11.98 -8.51 -21.53
C ALA A 10 -12.65 -8.16 -20.19
N THR A 11 -12.57 -9.07 -19.22
CA THR A 11 -13.10 -8.92 -17.87
C THR A 11 -12.38 -7.81 -17.11
N ILE A 12 -11.06 -7.69 -17.25
CA ILE A 12 -10.29 -6.60 -16.63
C ILE A 12 -10.73 -5.25 -17.20
N ILE A 13 -10.84 -5.14 -18.53
CA ILE A 13 -11.28 -3.90 -19.18
C ILE A 13 -12.70 -3.53 -18.74
N ASP A 14 -13.62 -4.50 -18.69
CA ASP A 14 -14.98 -4.26 -18.23
C ASP A 14 -15.02 -3.79 -16.77
N LYS A 15 -14.32 -4.49 -15.86
CA LYS A 15 -14.28 -4.15 -14.43
C LYS A 15 -13.63 -2.79 -14.15
N VAL A 16 -12.69 -2.34 -14.99
CA VAL A 16 -12.01 -1.04 -14.80
C VAL A 16 -12.79 0.12 -15.40
N TYR A 17 -13.43 -0.06 -16.56
CA TYR A 17 -14.01 1.05 -17.31
C TYR A 17 -15.54 1.09 -17.31
N ARG A 18 -16.22 -0.02 -17.02
CA ARG A 18 -17.68 -0.16 -17.20
C ARG A 18 -18.45 -0.53 -15.94
N GLN A 19 -17.76 -1.05 -14.92
CA GLN A 19 -18.38 -1.45 -13.66
C GLN A 19 -18.18 -0.41 -12.54
N PRO A 20 -19.07 -0.39 -11.52
CA PRO A 20 -18.91 0.49 -10.37
C PRO A 20 -17.71 0.07 -9.51
N PHE A 21 -17.13 1.06 -8.82
CA PHE A 21 -16.00 0.89 -7.88
C PHE A 21 -14.72 0.28 -8.49
N PRO A 22 -14.19 0.81 -9.61
CA PRO A 22 -13.00 0.25 -10.27
C PRO A 22 -11.75 0.27 -9.36
N SER A 23 -11.63 1.27 -8.47
CA SER A 23 -10.55 1.33 -7.48
C SER A 23 -10.60 0.17 -6.47
N ARG A 24 -11.80 -0.28 -6.09
CA ARG A 24 -11.96 -1.45 -5.20
C ARG A 24 -11.55 -2.73 -5.92
N PHE A 25 -11.94 -2.88 -7.18
CA PHE A 25 -11.51 -4.02 -8.00
C PHE A 25 -9.98 -4.06 -8.14
N LEU A 26 -9.34 -2.96 -8.51
CA LEU A 26 -7.87 -2.93 -8.61
C LEU A 26 -7.19 -3.26 -7.27
N ALA A 27 -7.77 -2.84 -6.14
CA ALA A 27 -7.26 -3.19 -4.82
C ALA A 27 -7.34 -4.69 -4.51
N THR A 28 -8.27 -5.45 -5.12
CA THR A 28 -8.32 -6.92 -4.94
C THR A 28 -7.13 -7.63 -5.57
N LEU A 29 -6.33 -6.95 -6.39
CA LEU A 29 -5.09 -7.49 -6.98
C LEU A 29 -3.87 -7.28 -6.06
N ALA A 30 -3.98 -6.49 -4.98
CA ALA A 30 -2.87 -6.29 -4.05
C ALA A 30 -2.31 -7.58 -3.41
N PRO A 31 -3.11 -8.61 -3.08
CA PRO A 31 -2.59 -9.89 -2.59
C PRO A 31 -1.66 -10.60 -3.59
N PHE A 32 -1.88 -10.43 -4.90
CA PHE A 32 -0.96 -10.95 -5.92
C PHE A 32 0.42 -10.30 -5.80
N LEU A 33 0.46 -8.97 -5.70
CA LEU A 33 1.72 -8.22 -5.53
C LEU A 33 2.45 -8.64 -4.25
N TRP A 34 1.70 -8.89 -3.17
CA TRP A 34 2.28 -9.34 -1.90
C TRP A 34 2.88 -10.74 -2.01
N LYS A 35 2.15 -11.70 -2.59
CA LYS A 35 2.59 -13.09 -2.78
C LYS A 35 3.87 -13.19 -3.63
N HIS A 36 4.07 -12.25 -4.55
CA HIS A 36 5.19 -12.25 -5.48
C HIS A 36 6.17 -11.09 -5.27
N ILE A 37 6.20 -10.52 -4.05
CA ILE A 37 7.01 -9.33 -3.74
C ILE A 37 8.53 -9.56 -3.88
N GLU A 38 8.98 -10.82 -3.84
CA GLU A 38 10.39 -11.18 -4.05
C GLU A 38 10.82 -11.09 -5.52
N GLU A 39 9.86 -11.09 -6.46
CA GLU A 39 10.16 -10.84 -7.87
C GLU A 39 10.51 -9.34 -8.03
N GLN A 40 11.68 -9.06 -8.61
CA GLN A 40 12.25 -7.72 -8.62
C GLN A 40 11.37 -6.71 -9.36
N SER A 41 10.67 -7.10 -10.43
CA SER A 41 9.79 -6.18 -11.17
C SER A 41 8.58 -5.77 -10.33
N ILE A 42 7.96 -6.70 -9.61
CA ILE A 42 6.86 -6.43 -8.66
C ILE A 42 7.35 -5.55 -7.51
N ARG A 43 8.52 -5.88 -6.94
CA ARG A 43 9.13 -5.08 -5.88
C ARG A 43 9.33 -3.63 -6.32
N ARG A 44 9.87 -3.41 -7.53
CA ARG A 44 10.07 -2.06 -8.08
C ARG A 44 8.76 -1.28 -8.24
N ILE A 45 7.67 -1.93 -8.61
CA ILE A 45 6.35 -1.29 -8.72
C ILE A 45 5.90 -0.76 -7.36
N VAL A 46 6.01 -1.59 -6.31
CA VAL A 46 5.59 -1.22 -4.96
C VAL A 46 6.51 -0.15 -4.36
N GLU A 47 7.83 -0.31 -4.51
CA GLU A 47 8.83 0.68 -4.05
C GLU A 47 8.60 2.05 -4.69
N ARG A 48 8.40 2.10 -6.01
CA ARG A 48 8.11 3.34 -6.74
C ARG A 48 6.80 3.98 -6.26
N SER A 49 5.76 3.17 -6.05
CA SER A 49 4.46 3.66 -5.58
C SER A 49 4.56 4.32 -4.20
N PHE A 50 5.31 3.70 -3.27
CA PHE A 50 5.56 4.34 -1.96
C PHE A 50 6.47 5.56 -2.08
N SER A 51 7.46 5.54 -2.97
CA SER A 51 8.32 6.71 -3.22
C SER A 51 7.50 7.91 -3.68
N ASP A 52 6.66 7.70 -4.69
CA ASP A 52 5.72 8.70 -5.20
C ASP A 52 4.76 9.18 -4.09
N PHE A 53 4.25 8.27 -3.26
CA PHE A 53 3.39 8.63 -2.13
C PHE A 53 4.10 9.57 -1.16
N PHE A 54 5.32 9.23 -0.75
CA PHE A 54 6.08 10.06 0.19
C PHE A 54 6.40 11.43 -0.37
N GLU A 55 6.91 11.52 -1.59
CA GLU A 55 7.31 12.78 -2.23
C GLU A 55 6.12 13.72 -2.44
N ARG A 56 5.00 13.16 -2.93
CA ARG A 56 3.85 13.96 -3.34
C ARG A 56 2.91 14.29 -2.19
N ASN A 57 2.88 13.48 -1.12
CA ASN A 57 1.89 13.62 -0.05
C ASN A 57 2.53 13.93 1.32
N VAL A 58 3.56 13.18 1.72
CA VAL A 58 4.10 13.27 3.09
C VAL A 58 5.13 14.38 3.23
N MET A 59 6.02 14.52 2.24
CA MET A 59 7.13 15.48 2.27
C MET A 59 6.68 16.95 2.20
N GLN A 60 5.41 17.19 1.89
CA GLN A 60 4.79 18.52 1.89
C GLN A 60 4.52 19.04 3.32
N TYR A 61 4.62 18.18 4.34
CA TYR A 61 4.48 18.54 5.75
C TYR A 61 5.83 18.61 6.45
N ASN A 62 5.84 19.03 7.71
CA ASN A 62 7.04 19.04 8.56
C ASN A 62 7.43 17.62 9.04
N TYR A 63 7.66 16.72 8.09
CA TYR A 63 7.91 15.30 8.33
C TYR A 63 9.25 15.03 9.02
N GLN A 64 10.20 15.97 8.94
CA GLN A 64 11.51 15.81 9.58
C GLN A 64 11.44 15.97 11.11
N LYS A 65 10.47 16.74 11.61
CA LYS A 65 10.25 16.97 13.05
C LYS A 65 9.21 16.03 13.65
N ASN A 66 8.51 15.24 12.84
CA ASN A 66 7.39 14.40 13.26
C ASN A 66 7.59 12.94 12.87
N LYS A 67 6.93 12.02 13.59
CA LYS A 67 6.80 10.62 13.17
C LYS A 67 5.59 10.47 12.26
N VAL A 68 5.75 9.69 11.20
CA VAL A 68 4.64 9.34 10.28
C VAL A 68 4.12 7.97 10.68
N ASN A 69 2.85 7.91 11.08
CA ASN A 69 2.16 6.66 11.40
C ASN A 69 1.31 6.23 10.21
N PHE A 70 1.18 4.93 10.00
CA PHE A 70 0.37 4.36 8.94
C PHE A 70 -0.70 3.43 9.51
N VAL A 71 -1.85 3.42 8.86
CA VAL A 71 -2.95 2.49 9.16
C VAL A 71 -3.48 1.91 7.85
N GLY A 72 -3.85 0.63 7.87
CA GLY A 72 -4.53 -0.04 6.77
C GLY A 72 -3.75 -1.24 6.22
N SER A 73 -4.47 -2.11 5.50
CA SER A 73 -3.96 -3.39 5.00
C SER A 73 -2.70 -3.25 4.15
N ILE A 74 -2.66 -2.31 3.21
CA ILE A 74 -1.50 -2.11 2.33
C ILE A 74 -0.26 -1.72 3.12
N ALA A 75 -0.38 -0.77 4.05
CA ALA A 75 0.76 -0.36 4.87
C ALA A 75 1.26 -1.50 5.77
N TRP A 76 0.35 -2.33 6.28
CA TRP A 76 0.68 -3.49 7.11
C TRP A 76 1.41 -4.59 6.33
N TYR A 77 0.80 -5.10 5.26
CA TYR A 77 1.34 -6.22 4.49
C TYR A 77 2.64 -5.88 3.75
N PHE A 78 2.79 -4.63 3.29
CA PHE A 78 4.00 -4.16 2.61
C PHE A 78 4.92 -3.34 3.54
N SER A 79 4.79 -3.51 4.86
CA SER A 79 5.53 -2.72 5.86
C SER A 79 7.05 -2.75 5.67
N GLY A 80 7.62 -3.88 5.25
CA GLY A 80 9.05 -3.99 4.95
C GLY A 80 9.50 -3.04 3.83
N VAL A 81 8.76 -3.04 2.71
CA VAL A 81 9.02 -2.16 1.57
C VAL A 81 8.77 -0.69 1.94
N LEU A 82 7.66 -0.43 2.63
CA LEU A 82 7.30 0.91 3.10
C LEU A 82 8.39 1.52 4.00
N ARG A 83 8.92 0.74 4.95
CA ARG A 83 10.00 1.18 5.85
C ARG A 83 11.30 1.46 5.09
N LYS A 84 11.69 0.58 4.16
CA LYS A 84 12.87 0.76 3.32
C LYS A 84 12.82 2.10 2.57
N VAL A 85 11.72 2.35 1.85
CA VAL A 85 11.58 3.59 1.06
C VAL A 85 11.51 4.83 1.96
N ALA A 86 10.89 4.72 3.14
CA ALA A 86 10.87 5.81 4.10
C ALA A 86 12.27 6.15 4.64
N GLU A 87 13.09 5.13 4.92
CA GLU A 87 14.47 5.30 5.38
C GLU A 87 15.33 6.00 4.33
N GLU A 88 15.23 5.60 3.06
CA GLU A 88 15.89 6.25 1.92
C GLU A 88 15.54 7.75 1.83
N LYS A 89 14.30 8.12 2.20
CA LYS A 89 13.81 9.51 2.22
C LYS A 89 13.97 10.22 3.56
N LYS A 90 14.64 9.59 4.53
CA LYS A 90 14.85 10.12 5.89
C LYS A 90 13.54 10.42 6.63
N ILE A 91 12.50 9.64 6.39
CA ILE A 91 11.19 9.74 7.03
C ILE A 91 11.17 8.81 8.24
N LYS A 92 10.87 9.35 9.42
CA LYS A 92 10.75 8.57 10.66
C LYS A 92 9.37 7.92 10.73
N ILE A 93 9.27 6.64 10.40
CA ILE A 93 8.03 5.87 10.61
C ILE A 93 7.84 5.57 12.10
N GLY A 94 6.64 5.83 12.60
CA GLY A 94 6.19 5.39 13.93
C GLY A 94 5.48 4.03 13.85
N LYS A 95 4.20 4.04 14.21
CA LYS A 95 3.33 2.86 14.18
C LYS A 95 2.87 2.54 12.77
N ILE A 96 2.74 1.25 12.48
CA ILE A 96 2.01 0.73 11.33
C ILE A 96 0.99 -0.24 11.91
N GLU A 97 -0.30 0.01 11.72
CA GLU A 97 -1.39 -0.81 12.28
C GLU A 97 -2.31 -1.29 11.15
N GLN A 98 -2.81 -2.53 11.22
CA GLN A 98 -3.68 -3.07 10.18
C GLN A 98 -5.06 -2.42 10.17
N SER A 99 -5.60 -2.15 11.36
CA SER A 99 -6.90 -1.53 11.59
C SER A 99 -6.79 -0.49 12.71
N PRO A 100 -7.48 0.66 12.60
CA PRO A 100 -7.45 1.68 13.66
C PRO A 100 -8.11 1.20 14.97
N MET A 101 -8.92 0.14 14.91
CA MET A 101 -9.75 -0.29 16.03
C MET A 101 -8.93 -0.74 17.25
N GLU A 102 -7.81 -1.43 17.05
CA GLU A 102 -6.94 -1.87 18.14
C GLU A 102 -6.30 -0.68 18.88
N GLY A 103 -5.89 0.35 18.15
CA GLY A 103 -5.35 1.58 18.72
C GLY A 103 -6.39 2.40 19.48
N LEU A 104 -7.63 2.42 18.99
CA LEU A 104 -8.76 3.09 19.64
C LEU A 104 -9.14 2.42 20.96
N ILE A 105 -9.24 1.08 21.00
CA ILE A 105 -9.56 0.33 22.22
C ILE A 105 -8.55 0.70 23.32
N LYS A 106 -7.25 0.65 23.02
CA LYS A 106 -6.19 0.97 23.99
C LYS A 106 -6.18 2.42 24.47
N PHE A 107 -6.69 3.36 23.67
CA PHE A 107 -6.73 4.78 24.04
C PHE A 107 -7.88 5.12 24.99
N TYR A 108 -9.00 4.40 24.89
CA TYR A 108 -10.19 4.57 25.75
C TYR A 108 -10.28 3.53 26.87
N SER A 109 -9.21 2.77 27.11
CA SER A 109 -9.07 1.84 28.24
C SER A 109 -8.41 2.53 29.44
#